data_AF-A0A8T1E3W2-F1
#
_entry.id   AF-A0A8T1E3W2-F1
#
_cell.length_a   1.000
_cell.length_b   1.000
_cell.length_c   1.000
_cell.angle_alpha   90.00
_cell.angle_beta   90.00
_cell.angle_gamma   90.00
#
_symmetry.space_group_name_H-M   'P 1'
#
loop_
_entity.id
_entity.type
_entity.pdbx_description
1 polymer ?
#
loop_
_entity_poly.entity_id
_entity_poly.type
_entity_poly.pdbx_seq_one_letter_code
_entity_poly.pdbx_strand_id
1 'polypeptide(L)'
;MHLVETVPELESRKAMLSGEVLRWIAREYADLFCIPVAKQAKFTKRGWQHHFMARYGLRRRKDHGVIGSADVEHARRKVLSLRAEIGRFHPDDVFNMDDAAFFFRATPQYSITLNPAPALKQKKTD
;
A
#
# COMPACT_ATOMS: atom_id res chain seq x y z
N MET A 1 -24.60 5.69 5.93
CA MET A 1 -23.18 5.32 6.08
C MET A 1 -22.36 6.56 5.80
N HIS A 2 -21.58 7.03 6.77
CA HIS A 2 -20.68 8.17 6.61
C HIS A 2 -19.35 7.69 6.01
N LEU A 3 -18.72 8.51 5.15
CA LEU A 3 -17.40 8.24 4.56
C LEU A 3 -16.32 7.80 5.58
N VAL A 4 -16.40 8.30 6.81
CA VAL A 4 -15.47 7.94 7.89
C VAL A 4 -15.64 6.49 8.35
N GLU A 5 -16.87 5.95 8.33
CA GLU A 5 -17.20 4.57 8.76
C GLU A 5 -16.69 3.52 7.77
N THR A 6 -16.52 3.90 6.51
CA THR A 6 -15.94 3.03 5.48
C THR A 6 -14.48 2.70 5.77
N VAL A 7 -13.74 3.56 6.49
CA VAL A 7 -12.34 3.31 6.84
C VAL A 7 -12.18 2.09 7.76
N PRO A 8 -12.81 2.02 8.95
CA PRO A 8 -12.73 0.83 9.80
C PRO A 8 -13.36 -0.42 9.18
N GLU A 9 -14.37 -0.28 8.31
CA GLU A 9 -14.91 -1.44 7.57
C GLU A 9 -13.84 -2.05 6.64
N LEU A 10 -13.12 -1.22 5.89
CA LEU A 10 -12.04 -1.69 5.01
C LEU A 10 -10.85 -2.24 5.81
N GLU A 11 -10.53 -1.64 6.96
CA GLU A 11 -9.54 -2.19 7.90
C GLU A 11 -9.91 -3.59 8.37
N SER A 12 -11.19 -3.81 8.74
CA SER A 12 -11.68 -5.11 9.23
C SER A 12 -11.54 -6.21 8.16
N ARG A 13 -11.69 -5.82 6.88
CA ARG A 13 -11.50 -6.69 5.71
C ARG A 13 -10.03 -6.85 5.30
N LYS A 14 -9.09 -6.24 6.01
CA LYS A 14 -7.65 -6.20 5.66
C LYS A 14 -7.40 -5.61 4.26
N ALA A 15 -8.31 -4.75 3.77
CA ALA A 15 -8.15 -4.05 2.51
C ALA A 15 -7.27 -2.80 2.73
N MET A 16 -6.31 -2.57 1.84
CA MET A 16 -5.45 -1.39 1.92
C MET A 16 -6.17 -0.17 1.34
N LEU A 17 -6.28 0.88 2.15
CA LEU A 17 -6.89 2.15 1.75
C LEU A 17 -5.81 3.15 1.39
N SER A 18 -5.59 3.36 0.09
CA SER A 18 -4.71 4.44 -0.37
C SER A 18 -5.40 5.79 -0.25
N GLY A 19 -4.61 6.88 -0.25
CA GLY A 19 -5.17 8.22 -0.30
C GLY A 19 -5.96 8.51 -1.58
N GLU A 20 -5.68 7.80 -2.66
CA GLU A 20 -6.40 7.93 -3.92
C GLU A 20 -7.77 7.24 -3.87
N VAL A 21 -7.81 6.03 -3.32
CA VAL A 21 -9.07 5.32 -3.07
C VAL A 21 -9.96 6.12 -2.14
N LEU A 22 -9.43 6.72 -1.07
CA LEU A 22 -10.21 7.59 -0.19
C LEU A 22 -10.86 8.78 -0.93
N ARG A 23 -10.12 9.42 -1.85
CA ARG A 23 -10.66 10.53 -2.66
C ARG A 23 -11.69 10.03 -3.68
N TRP A 24 -11.48 8.84 -4.24
CA TRP A 24 -12.44 8.21 -5.14
C TRP A 24 -13.75 7.92 -4.41
N ILE A 25 -13.71 7.20 -3.28
CA ILE A 25 -14.90 6.93 -2.44
C ILE A 25 -15.60 8.24 -2.04
N ALA A 26 -14.85 9.29 -1.69
CA ALA A 26 -15.44 10.59 -1.35
C ALA A 26 -16.22 11.25 -2.49
N ARG A 27 -15.78 11.06 -3.75
CA ARG A 27 -16.51 11.52 -4.94
C ARG A 27 -17.77 10.68 -5.17
N GLU A 28 -17.65 9.36 -5.08
CA GLU A 28 -18.81 8.45 -5.19
C GLU A 28 -19.90 8.80 -4.18
N TYR A 29 -19.53 9.14 -2.94
CA TYR A 29 -20.50 9.62 -1.95
C TYR A 29 -21.08 10.99 -2.29
N ALA A 30 -20.30 11.91 -2.86
CA ALA A 30 -20.82 13.21 -3.28
C ALA A 30 -21.86 13.06 -4.40
N ASP A 31 -21.61 12.13 -5.32
CA ASP A 31 -22.51 11.82 -6.42
C ASP A 31 -23.76 11.07 -5.91
N LEU A 32 -23.58 10.08 -5.03
CA LEU A 32 -24.67 9.33 -4.40
C LEU A 32 -25.63 10.22 -3.61
N PHE A 33 -25.11 11.26 -2.94
CA PHE A 33 -25.91 12.25 -2.21
C PHE A 33 -26.34 13.44 -3.07
N CYS A 34 -26.09 13.39 -4.39
CA CYS A 34 -26.44 14.45 -5.34
C CYS A 34 -25.95 15.85 -4.90
N ILE A 35 -24.75 15.92 -4.31
CA ILE A 35 -24.18 17.19 -3.86
C ILE A 35 -23.82 18.01 -5.11
N PRO A 36 -24.40 19.22 -5.29
CA PRO A 36 -24.10 20.04 -6.45
C PRO A 36 -22.60 20.36 -6.53
N VAL A 37 -22.01 20.33 -7.73
CA VAL A 37 -20.56 20.55 -7.96
C VAL A 37 -20.06 21.84 -7.29
N ALA A 38 -20.87 22.91 -7.29
CA ALA A 38 -20.55 24.17 -6.62
C ALA A 38 -20.37 24.06 -5.09
N LYS A 39 -20.97 23.04 -4.46
CA LYS A 39 -20.89 22.73 -3.03
C LYS A 39 -19.95 21.56 -2.73
N GLN A 40 -19.45 20.86 -3.74
CA GLN A 40 -18.51 19.76 -3.55
C GLN A 40 -17.14 20.29 -3.12
N ALA A 41 -16.47 19.54 -2.25
CA ALA A 41 -15.06 19.79 -1.98
C ALA A 41 -14.22 19.42 -3.21
N LYS A 42 -13.11 20.12 -3.45
CA LYS A 42 -12.18 19.78 -4.54
C LYS A 42 -11.41 18.45 -4.33
N PHE A 43 -11.73 17.70 -3.26
CA PHE A 43 -11.10 16.45 -2.85
C PHE A 43 -9.57 16.42 -3.02
N THR A 44 -8.86 17.52 -2.72
CA THR A 44 -7.41 17.59 -2.97
C THR A 44 -6.60 16.82 -1.93
N LYS A 45 -5.44 16.28 -2.32
CA LYS A 45 -4.54 15.53 -1.43
C LYS A 45 -4.02 16.38 -0.25
N ARG A 46 -3.60 17.61 -0.52
CA ARG A 46 -3.00 18.52 0.48
C ARG A 46 -4.03 19.34 1.26
N GLY A 47 -5.22 19.54 0.71
CA GLY A 47 -6.30 20.29 1.35
C GLY A 47 -7.30 19.36 1.99
N TRP A 48 -8.33 18.99 1.23
CA TRP A 48 -9.47 18.23 1.75
C TRP A 48 -9.05 16.94 2.44
N GLN A 49 -8.22 16.11 1.79
CA GLN A 49 -7.85 14.81 2.35
C GLN A 49 -7.04 14.98 3.65
N HIS A 50 -6.11 15.93 3.68
CA HIS A 50 -5.29 16.19 4.88
C HIS A 50 -6.17 16.63 6.06
N HIS A 51 -7.05 17.62 5.84
CA HIS A 51 -7.95 18.11 6.88
C HIS A 51 -9.03 17.11 7.28
N PHE A 52 -9.55 16.33 6.34
CA PHE A 52 -10.48 15.24 6.62
C PHE A 52 -9.83 14.20 7.53
N MET A 53 -8.63 13.74 7.15
CA MET A 53 -7.87 12.79 7.96
C MET A 53 -7.56 13.34 9.36
N ALA A 54 -7.11 14.60 9.45
CA ALA A 54 -6.82 15.25 10.73
C ALA A 54 -8.08 15.38 11.62
N ARG A 55 -9.22 15.77 11.03
CA ARG A 55 -10.49 15.94 11.74
C ARG A 55 -11.00 14.64 12.36
N TYR A 56 -10.84 13.52 11.66
CA TYR A 56 -11.34 12.21 12.10
C TYR A 56 -10.25 11.32 12.70
N GLY A 57 -9.06 11.85 12.99
CA GLY A 57 -7.96 11.09 13.60
C GLY A 57 -7.36 9.99 12.72
N LEU A 58 -7.58 10.04 11.41
CA LEU A 58 -7.04 9.06 10.45
C LEU A 58 -5.54 9.28 10.23
N ARG A 59 -4.77 8.20 10.25
CA ARG A 59 -3.31 8.24 10.09
C ARG A 59 -2.86 7.46 8.87
N ARG A 60 -1.73 7.88 8.28
CA ARG A 60 -1.02 7.07 7.29
C ARG A 60 -0.13 6.09 8.01
N ARG A 61 -0.24 4.83 7.63
CA ARG A 61 0.50 3.75 8.23
C ARG A 61 1.39 3.11 7.18
N LYS A 62 2.70 3.23 7.35
CA LYS A 62 3.67 2.64 6.44
C LYS A 62 3.65 1.12 6.60
N ASP A 63 3.54 0.44 5.49
CA ASP A 63 3.72 -1.00 5.43
C ASP A 63 5.23 -1.25 5.39
N HIS A 64 5.72 -2.04 6.34
CA HIS A 64 7.04 -2.61 6.24
C HIS A 64 6.82 -3.97 5.60
N GLY A 65 7.20 -4.09 4.32
CA GLY A 65 7.32 -5.39 3.67
C GLY A 65 8.20 -6.34 4.51
N VAL A 66 8.28 -7.60 4.08
CA VAL A 66 8.88 -8.78 4.74
C VAL A 66 10.26 -8.57 5.43
N ILE A 67 10.92 -7.44 5.22
CA ILE A 67 12.13 -6.93 5.89
C ILE A 67 12.15 -7.22 7.40
N GLY A 68 11.03 -7.07 8.12
CA GLY A 68 11.00 -7.29 9.58
C GLY A 68 11.04 -8.76 10.03
N SER A 69 10.84 -9.72 9.11
CA SER A 69 10.76 -11.16 9.40
C SER A 69 11.80 -11.98 8.65
N ALA A 70 12.71 -11.33 7.92
CA ALA A 70 13.73 -12.01 7.15
C ALA A 70 14.86 -12.49 8.07
N ASP A 71 15.19 -13.78 8.02
CA ASP A 71 16.41 -14.31 8.61
C ASP A 71 17.60 -13.84 7.75
N VAL A 72 18.19 -12.72 8.16
CA VAL A 72 19.28 -12.06 7.45
C VAL A 72 20.51 -12.96 7.33
N GLU A 73 20.78 -13.77 8.35
CA GLU A 73 21.93 -14.67 8.38
C GLU A 73 21.73 -15.86 7.44
N HIS A 74 20.52 -16.44 7.42
CA HIS A 74 20.18 -17.46 6.41
C HIS A 74 20.23 -16.90 4.99
N ALA A 75 19.71 -15.69 4.76
CA ALA A 75 19.74 -15.03 3.47
C ALA A 75 21.19 -14.80 2.99
N ARG A 76 22.08 -14.32 3.87
CA ARG A 76 23.51 -14.13 3.56
C ARG A 76 24.18 -15.44 3.12
N ARG A 77 23.95 -16.54 3.84
CA ARG A 77 24.49 -17.85 3.46
C ARG A 77 23.96 -18.32 2.09
N LYS A 78 22.67 -18.16 1.83
CA LYS A 78 22.08 -18.51 0.53
C LYS A 78 22.65 -17.66 -0.62
N VAL A 79 22.87 -16.37 -0.42
CA VAL A 79 23.45 -15.49 -1.45
C VAL A 79 24.86 -15.95 -1.84
N LEU A 80 25.69 -16.36 -0.89
CA LEU A 80 27.03 -16.88 -1.18
C LEU A 80 26.98 -18.17 -2.01
N SER A 81 26.09 -19.11 -1.63
CA SER A 81 25.86 -20.34 -2.40
C SER A 81 25.40 -20.04 -3.82
N LEU A 82 24.45 -19.10 -3.98
CA LEU A 82 23.91 -18.72 -5.29
C LEU A 82 24.99 -18.10 -6.18
N ARG A 83 25.85 -17.24 -5.62
CA ARG A 83 26.97 -16.63 -6.36
C ARG A 83 27.99 -17.68 -6.82
N ALA A 84 28.27 -18.67 -5.99
CA ALA A 84 29.17 -19.76 -6.37
C ALA A 84 28.60 -20.61 -7.51
N GLU A 85 27.28 -20.81 -7.53
CA GLU A 85 26.58 -21.51 -8.60
C GLU A 85 26.52 -20.70 -9.90
N ILE A 86 26.18 -19.41 -9.82
CA ILE A 86 26.19 -18.48 -10.95
C ILE A 86 27.58 -18.39 -11.57
N GLY A 87 28.64 -18.41 -10.76
CA GLY A 87 30.03 -18.38 -11.23
C GLY A 87 30.47 -19.59 -12.07
N ARG A 88 29.62 -20.62 -12.21
CA ARG A 88 29.86 -21.77 -13.11
C ARG A 88 29.44 -21.49 -14.55
N PHE A 89 28.63 -20.45 -14.78
CA PHE A 89 28.17 -20.05 -16.10
C PHE A 89 29.11 -18.98 -16.67
N HIS A 90 29.18 -18.89 -18.00
CA HIS A 90 29.90 -17.80 -18.66
C HIS A 90 29.19 -16.47 -18.33
N PRO A 91 29.91 -15.35 -18.12
CA PRO A 91 29.28 -14.06 -17.80
C PRO A 91 28.20 -13.61 -18.79
N ASP A 92 28.35 -13.94 -20.07
CA ASP A 92 27.36 -13.63 -21.12
C ASP A 92 26.08 -14.47 -21.03
N ASP A 93 26.10 -15.57 -20.26
CA ASP A 93 24.96 -16.44 -19.99
C ASP A 93 24.28 -16.11 -18.65
N VAL A 94 24.73 -15.05 -17.96
CA VAL A 94 24.17 -14.60 -16.68
C VAL A 94 23.27 -13.39 -16.91
N PHE A 95 21.96 -13.65 -16.98
CA PHE A 95 20.96 -12.61 -17.17
C PHE A 95 20.29 -12.24 -15.85
N ASN A 96 20.10 -10.93 -15.62
CA ASN A 96 19.24 -10.45 -14.54
C ASN A 96 17.78 -10.46 -15.02
N MET A 97 16.95 -11.28 -14.39
CA MET A 97 15.50 -11.21 -14.53
C MET A 97 14.95 -10.67 -13.21
N ASP A 98 14.67 -9.37 -13.14
CA ASP A 98 13.97 -8.79 -12.00
C ASP A 98 12.47 -8.65 -12.30
N ASP A 99 11.64 -8.85 -11.28
CA ASP A 99 10.18 -8.74 -11.38
C ASP A 99 9.70 -7.29 -11.56
N ALA A 100 10.56 -6.38 -12.04
CA ALA A 100 10.24 -4.97 -12.22
C ALA A 100 8.97 -4.76 -13.07
N ALA A 101 8.72 -5.65 -14.03
CA ALA A 101 7.53 -5.63 -14.87
C ALA A 101 6.22 -5.99 -14.13
N PHE A 102 6.28 -6.68 -12.98
CA PHE A 102 5.08 -7.16 -12.27
C PHE A 102 4.51 -6.16 -11.26
N PHE A 103 5.14 -5.02 -11.03
CA PHE A 103 4.69 -4.05 -10.03
C PHE A 103 3.45 -3.22 -10.44
N PHE A 104 2.86 -3.42 -11.63
CA PHE A 104 1.63 -2.72 -12.01
C PHE A 104 0.43 -3.04 -11.10
N ARG A 105 0.47 -4.18 -10.39
CA ARG A 105 -0.50 -4.59 -9.35
C ARG A 105 0.03 -4.49 -7.92
N ALA A 106 1.18 -3.83 -7.73
CA ALA A 106 1.77 -3.71 -6.40
C ALA A 106 0.80 -3.00 -5.45
N THR A 107 0.58 -3.63 -4.29
CA THR A 107 -0.25 -3.04 -3.23
C THR A 107 0.42 -1.77 -2.70
N PRO A 108 -0.37 -0.73 -2.33
CA PRO A 108 0.16 0.51 -1.81
C PRO A 108 1.12 0.27 -0.62
N GLN A 109 2.26 0.96 -0.57
CA GLN A 109 3.23 0.84 0.54
C GLN A 109 2.74 1.44 1.88
N TYR A 110 1.50 1.96 1.91
CA TYR A 110 0.89 2.51 3.10
C TYR A 110 -0.63 2.36 3.02
N SER A 111 -1.28 2.27 4.18
CA SER A 111 -2.74 2.33 4.30
C SER A 111 -3.16 3.49 5.18
N ILE A 112 -4.34 4.05 4.94
CA ILE A 112 -5.01 4.98 5.83
C ILE A 112 -5.74 4.17 6.89
N THR A 113 -5.50 4.48 8.16
CA THR A 113 -6.03 3.71 9.29
C THR A 113 -6.62 4.62 10.37
N LEU A 114 -7.69 4.16 11.03
CA LEU A 114 -8.25 4.78 12.23
C LEU A 114 -7.55 4.27 13.49
N ASN A 115 -7.33 2.96 13.57
CA ASN A 115 -6.75 2.32 14.74
C ASN A 115 -5.22 2.16 14.63
N PRO A 116 -4.47 2.24 15.74
CA PRO A 116 -3.09 1.77 15.78
C PRO A 116 -3.08 0.24 15.68
N ALA A 117 -2.79 -0.27 14.48
CA ALA A 117 -2.64 -1.71 14.21
C ALA A 117 -1.15 -2.07 13.96
N PRO A 118 -0.74 -3.36 14.04
CA PRO A 118 0.58 -3.86 13.61
C PRO A 118 0.74 -3.87 12.08
N ALA A 119 2.00 -3.90 11.58
CA ALA A 119 2.34 -3.77 10.14
C ALA A 119 1.44 -4.71 9.33
N LEU A 120 0.71 -4.21 8.33
CA LEU A 120 0.02 -5.13 7.43
C LEU A 120 1.13 -5.89 6.73
N LYS A 121 1.11 -7.21 6.74
CA LYS A 121 2.08 -7.98 5.98
C LYS A 121 1.62 -7.96 4.53
N GLN A 122 2.34 -7.28 3.63
CA GLN A 122 2.05 -7.44 2.21
C GLN A 122 2.19 -8.91 1.85
N LYS A 123 1.07 -9.53 1.43
CA LYS A 123 1.12 -10.76 0.66
C LYS A 123 1.55 -10.35 -0.74
N LYS A 124 2.78 -10.67 -1.10
CA LYS A 124 3.12 -10.82 -2.52
C LYS A 124 2.28 -12.03 -2.97
N THR A 125 1.37 -11.80 -3.90
CA THR A 125 0.62 -12.91 -4.51
C THR A 125 1.63 -13.84 -5.18
N ASP A 126 1.44 -15.14 -4.99
CA ASP A 126 2.20 -16.21 -5.66
C ASP A 126 1.97 -16.20 -7.18
#